data_AF-A0AAD7SJ20-F1
#
_entry.id   AF-A0AAD7SJ20-F1
#
_cell.length_a   1.000
_cell.length_b   1.000
_cell.length_c   1.000
_cell.angle_alpha   90.00
_cell.angle_beta   90.00
_cell.angle_gamma   90.00
#
_symmetry.space_group_name_H-M   'P 1'
#
loop_
_entity.id
_entity.type
_entity.pdbx_description
1 polymer ?
#
loop_
_entity_poly.entity_id
_entity_poly.type
_entity_poly.pdbx_seq_one_letter_code
_entity_poly.pdbx_strand_id
1 'polypeptide(L)'
;MNDRVSGFMKKIELWLRKCEAGDVTSFPQLDRWLSTHSKKKKKTLQTVKAHLDKLSTEFKSYFPDIEDACAEKDWIRNPFMANCIHSAPRVSRKASWTCLQIVA
;
A
#
# COMPACT_ATOMS: atom_id res chain seq x y z
N MET A 1 3.21 -7.11 -3.37
CA MET A 1 3.16 -7.25 -1.89
C MET A 1 3.56 -5.94 -1.23
N ASN A 2 4.70 -5.34 -1.61
CA ASN A 2 5.10 -4.01 -1.13
C ASN A 2 4.07 -2.90 -1.34
N ASP A 3 3.31 -2.88 -2.44
CA ASP A 3 2.27 -1.83 -2.63
C ASP A 3 1.13 -1.94 -1.61
N ARG A 4 0.80 -3.16 -1.19
CA ARG A 4 -0.25 -3.39 -0.18
C ARG A 4 0.24 -2.96 1.20
N VAL A 5 1.47 -3.31 1.55
CA VAL A 5 2.07 -2.97 2.84
C VAL A 5 2.33 -1.48 2.93
N SER A 6 2.95 -0.87 1.91
CA SER A 6 3.17 0.59 1.85
C SER A 6 1.86 1.37 1.85
N GLY A 7 0.83 0.90 1.12
CA GLY A 7 -0.51 1.47 1.18
C GLY A 7 -1.12 1.40 2.58
N PHE A 8 -0.91 0.29 3.29
CA PHE A 8 -1.36 0.15 4.67
C PHE A 8 -0.59 1.06 5.64
N MET A 9 0.73 1.20 5.48
CA MET A 9 1.55 2.13 6.26
C MET A 9 1.06 3.58 6.11
N LYS A 10 0.76 4.00 4.88
CA LYS A 10 0.14 5.32 4.61
C LYS A 10 -1.24 5.47 5.29
N LYS A 11 -2.02 4.39 5.40
CA LYS A 11 -3.29 4.42 6.16
C LYS A 11 -3.05 4.60 7.66
N ILE A 12 -2.05 3.94 8.24
CA ILE A 12 -1.69 4.13 9.65
C ILE A 12 -1.33 5.59 9.92
N GLU A 13 -0.49 6.20 9.07
CA GLU A 13 -0.11 7.62 9.17
C GLU A 13 -1.32 8.56 9.07
N LEU A 14 -2.24 8.28 8.14
CA LEU A 14 -3.48 9.03 8.02
C LEU A 14 -4.32 8.92 9.31
N TRP A 15 -4.46 7.72 9.86
CA TRP A 15 -5.23 7.49 11.08
C TRP A 15 -4.62 8.16 12.30
N LEU A 16 -3.29 8.17 12.43
CA LEU A 16 -2.57 8.91 13.48
C LEU A 16 -2.90 10.40 13.41
N ARG A 17 -2.77 11.03 12.23
CA ARG A 17 -3.11 12.45 12.02
C ARG A 17 -4.57 12.76 12.35
N LYS A 18 -5.50 11.89 11.95
CA LYS A 18 -6.93 12.05 12.31
C LYS A 18 -7.14 11.95 13.83
N CYS A 19 -6.49 11.00 14.49
CA CYS A 19 -6.55 10.87 15.94
C CYS A 19 -5.91 12.08 16.67
N GLU A 20 -4.91 12.73 16.09
CA GLU A 20 -4.35 14.01 16.59
C GLU A 20 -5.35 15.14 16.55
N ALA A 21 -6.13 15.23 15.47
CA ALA A 21 -7.28 16.14 15.35
C ALA A 21 -8.50 15.72 16.20
N GLY A 22 -8.44 14.60 16.91
CA GLY A 22 -9.54 14.08 17.72
C GLY A 22 -10.67 13.41 16.91
N ASP A 23 -10.38 13.05 15.66
CA ASP A 23 -11.27 12.36 14.73
C ASP A 23 -11.00 10.85 14.73
N VAL A 24 -12.04 10.07 15.01
CA VAL A 24 -12.02 8.59 15.02
C VAL A 24 -12.97 7.98 13.98
N THR A 25 -13.48 8.77 13.03
CA THR A 25 -14.41 8.32 11.97
C THR A 25 -13.86 7.18 11.11
N SER A 26 -12.53 7.01 11.08
CA SER A 26 -11.85 5.86 10.45
C SER A 26 -12.16 4.52 11.12
N PHE A 27 -12.70 4.54 12.35
CA PHE A 27 -13.06 3.38 13.16
C PHE A 27 -14.56 3.47 13.55
N PRO A 28 -15.50 3.10 12.65
CA PRO A 28 -16.92 3.39 12.83
C PRO A 28 -17.53 2.83 14.13
N GLN A 29 -17.11 1.64 14.54
CA GLN A 29 -17.57 1.04 15.80
C GLN A 29 -17.08 1.82 17.02
N LEU A 30 -15.83 2.29 16.98
CA LEU A 30 -15.25 3.09 18.04
C LEU A 30 -15.88 4.49 18.11
N ASP A 31 -16.11 5.12 16.95
CA ASP A 31 -16.77 6.42 16.84
C ASP A 31 -18.19 6.38 17.41
N ARG A 32 -18.97 5.34 17.05
CA ARG A 32 -20.29 5.08 17.63
C ARG A 32 -20.22 4.90 19.15
N TRP A 33 -19.25 4.13 19.64
CA TRP A 33 -19.10 3.88 21.08
C TRP A 33 -18.72 5.16 21.85
N LEU A 34 -17.85 5.99 21.27
CA LEU A 34 -17.41 7.27 21.85
C LEU A 34 -18.50 8.34 21.84
N SER A 35 -19.43 8.28 20.88
CA SER A 35 -20.61 9.14 20.86
C SER A 35 -21.47 8.98 22.13
N THR A 36 -21.56 7.76 22.67
CA THR A 36 -22.23 7.48 23.95
C THR A 36 -21.34 7.73 25.18
N HIS A 37 -20.01 7.70 25.02
CA HIS A 37 -19.03 7.74 26.11
C HIS A 37 -18.02 8.89 25.98
N SER A 38 -18.51 10.11 25.72
CA SER A 38 -17.68 11.30 25.44
C SER A 38 -16.59 11.57 26.49
N LYS A 39 -16.88 11.31 27.77
CA LYS A 39 -15.91 11.46 28.89
C LYS A 39 -14.66 10.58 28.75
N LYS A 40 -14.74 9.47 28.00
CA LYS A 40 -13.62 8.54 27.77
C LYS A 40 -12.82 8.89 26.50
N LYS A 41 -13.30 9.81 25.65
CA LYS A 41 -12.73 10.13 24.34
C LYS A 41 -11.22 10.42 24.38
N LYS A 42 -10.77 11.27 25.30
CA LYS A 42 -9.35 11.64 25.41
C LYS A 42 -8.45 10.42 25.71
N LYS A 43 -8.84 9.60 26.69
CA LYS A 43 -8.08 8.39 27.06
C LYS A 43 -8.08 7.37 25.92
N THR A 44 -9.24 7.13 25.31
CA THR A 44 -9.36 6.20 24.19
C THR A 44 -8.53 6.65 22.99
N LEU A 45 -8.52 7.94 22.66
CA LEU A 45 -7.67 8.49 21.60
C LEU A 45 -6.18 8.25 21.88
N GLN A 46 -5.72 8.46 23.12
CA GLN A 46 -4.34 8.18 23.50
C GLN A 46 -4.00 6.69 23.31
N THR A 47 -4.89 5.79 23.74
CA THR A 47 -4.71 4.34 23.55
C THR A 47 -4.65 3.97 22.07
N VAL A 48 -5.54 4.51 21.23
CA VAL A 48 -5.53 4.25 19.79
C VAL A 48 -4.23 4.73 19.14
N LYS A 49 -3.76 5.94 19.47
CA LYS A 49 -2.47 6.46 18.97
C LYS A 49 -1.31 5.54 19.35
N ALA A 50 -1.23 5.13 20.62
CA ALA A 50 -0.17 4.23 21.08
C ALA A 50 -0.19 2.88 20.34
N HIS A 51 -1.38 2.33 20.07
CA HIS A 51 -1.50 1.11 19.28
C HIS A 51 -1.08 1.31 17.81
N LEU A 52 -1.48 2.41 17.17
CA LEU A 52 -1.11 2.71 15.80
C LEU A 52 0.40 2.94 15.64
N ASP A 53 1.02 3.61 16.60
CA ASP A 53 2.47 3.86 16.62
C ASP A 53 3.26 2.55 16.77
N LYS A 54 2.84 1.70 17.73
CA LYS A 54 3.41 0.37 17.87
C LYS A 54 3.21 -0.46 16.60
N LEU A 55 2.01 -0.47 16.03
CA LEU A 55 1.71 -1.22 14.80
C LEU A 55 2.59 -0.77 13.63
N SER A 56 2.78 0.55 13.47
CA SER A 56 3.70 1.11 12.47
C SER A 56 5.11 0.59 12.65
N THR A 57 5.61 0.61 13.89
CA THR A 57 6.96 0.14 14.24
C THR A 57 7.15 -1.35 13.93
N GLU A 58 6.19 -2.19 14.33
CA GLU A 58 6.24 -3.63 14.06
C GLU A 58 6.20 -3.93 12.55
N PHE A 59 5.39 -3.18 11.77
CA PHE A 59 5.35 -3.36 10.32
C PHE A 59 6.66 -2.98 9.64
N LYS A 60 7.32 -1.89 10.08
CA LYS A 60 8.64 -1.51 9.57
C LYS A 60 9.70 -2.56 9.90
N SER A 61 9.64 -3.13 11.10
CA SER A 61 10.54 -4.21 11.54
C SER A 61 10.33 -5.50 10.73
N TYR A 62 9.07 -5.88 10.49
CA TYR A 62 8.74 -7.12 9.78
C TYR A 62 9.01 -7.04 8.27
N PHE A 63 8.95 -5.84 7.70
CA PHE A 63 9.19 -5.61 6.27
C PHE A 63 10.22 -4.47 6.09
N PRO A 64 11.52 -4.74 6.28
CA PRO A 64 12.57 -3.70 6.18
C PRO A 64 12.66 -3.08 4.78
N ASP A 65 12.37 -3.85 3.72
CA ASP A 65 12.52 -3.43 2.32
C ASP A 65 11.22 -2.87 1.70
N ILE A 66 10.29 -2.32 2.50
CA ILE A 66 9.05 -1.74 1.95
C ILE A 66 9.36 -0.54 1.06
N GLU A 67 10.27 0.32 1.51
CA GLU A 67 10.65 1.55 0.82
C GLU A 67 11.62 1.26 -0.34
N ASP A 68 12.49 0.27 -0.16
CA ASP A 68 13.46 -0.20 -1.15
C ASP A 68 12.90 -1.21 -2.16
N ALA A 69 11.59 -1.17 -2.41
CA ALA A 69 10.91 -2.03 -3.38
C ALA A 69 11.49 -1.83 -4.79
N CYS A 70 12.56 -2.58 -5.08
CA CYS A 70 13.48 -2.45 -6.20
C CYS A 70 12.80 -2.03 -7.50
N ALA A 71 13.36 -1.01 -8.16
CA ALA A 71 12.96 -0.56 -9.49
C ALA A 71 12.92 -1.71 -10.52
N GLU A 72 13.65 -2.79 -10.27
CA GLU A 72 13.60 -4.03 -11.06
C GLU A 72 12.23 -4.72 -11.10
N LYS A 73 11.32 -4.45 -10.15
CA LYS A 73 9.96 -5.01 -10.15
C LYS A 73 8.91 -4.03 -10.68
N ASP A 74 9.31 -2.82 -11.07
CA ASP A 74 8.39 -1.79 -11.55
C ASP A 74 7.76 -2.12 -12.89
N TRP A 75 8.44 -2.89 -13.75
CA TRP A 75 7.83 -3.36 -15.00
C TRP A 75 6.64 -4.29 -14.79
N ILE A 76 6.59 -5.02 -13.66
CA ILE A 76 5.43 -5.86 -13.29
C ILE A 76 4.26 -4.96 -12.85
N ARG A 77 4.56 -3.84 -12.18
CA ARG A 77 3.56 -2.90 -11.66
C ARG A 77 3.03 -1.95 -12.75
N ASN A 78 3.91 -1.52 -13.65
CA ASN A 78 3.59 -0.67 -14.78
C ASN A 78 4.42 -1.10 -16.01
N PRO A 79 3.87 -1.98 -16.88
CA PRO A 79 4.59 -2.56 -18.01
C PRO A 79 4.91 -1.55 -19.13
N PHE A 80 4.39 -0.32 -19.06
CA PHE A 80 4.61 0.72 -20.06
C PHE A 80 5.67 1.75 -19.65
N MET A 81 6.39 1.50 -18.55
CA MET A 81 7.49 2.36 -18.10
C MET A 81 8.63 2.32 -19.15
N ALA A 82 8.79 3.42 -19.89
CA ALA A 82 9.73 3.54 -21.02
C ALA A 82 11.20 3.22 -20.65
N ASN A 83 11.56 3.29 -19.37
CA ASN A 83 12.92 3.12 -18.87
C ASN A 83 13.23 1.67 -18.45
N CYS A 84 12.21 0.81 -18.28
CA CYS A 84 12.38 -0.57 -17.83
C CYS A 84 12.69 -1.56 -18.98
N ILE A 85 12.67 -1.10 -20.23
CA ILE A 85 12.85 -1.95 -21.42
C ILE A 85 14.30 -2.49 -21.52
N HIS A 86 15.27 -1.88 -20.82
CA HIS A 86 16.66 -2.38 -20.82
C HIS A 86 16.90 -3.55 -19.85
N SER A 87 16.08 -3.75 -18.80
CA SER A 87 16.25 -4.83 -17.81
C SER A 87 15.26 -5.98 -17.96
N ALA A 88 14.19 -5.82 -18.75
CA ALA A 88 13.29 -6.92 -19.07
C ALA A 88 13.98 -7.91 -20.02
N PRO A 89 13.96 -9.24 -19.75
CA PRO A 89 14.43 -10.22 -20.72
C PRO A 89 13.60 -10.06 -22.00
N ARG A 90 14.27 -9.76 -23.13
CA ARG A 90 13.62 -9.67 -24.43
C ARG A 90 12.89 -10.97 -24.72
N VAL A 91 11.59 -11.00 -24.53
CA VAL A 91 10.74 -11.97 -25.21
C VAL A 91 10.76 -11.58 -26.68
N SER A 92 11.67 -12.21 -27.42
CA SER A 92 11.69 -12.19 -28.89
C SER A 92 10.35 -12.71 -29.39
N ARG A 93 9.43 -11.80 -29.72
CA ARG A 93 8.26 -12.13 -30.53
C ARG A 93 8.74 -12.38 -31.95
N LYS A 94 9.18 -13.60 -32.26
CA LYS A 94 9.11 -14.10 -33.64
C LYS A 94 7.66 -14.52 -33.90
N ALA A 95 6.78 -13.54 -34.09
CA ALA A 95 5.53 -13.79 -34.80
C ALA A 95 5.91 -13.89 -36.28
N SER A 96 6.15 -15.12 -36.75
CA SER A 96 6.36 -15.41 -38.17
C SER A 96 5.04 -15.22 -38.90
N TRP A 97 4.87 -14.08 -39.55
CA TRP A 97 3.72 -13.79 -40.42
C TRP A 97 3.86 -14.50 -41.78
N THR A 98 4.07 -15.82 -41.75
CA THR A 98 4.14 -16.65 -42.95
C THR A 98 3.09 -17.75 -42.86
N CYS A 99 1.82 -17.36 -42.85
CA CYS A 99 0.73 -18.25 -43.19
C CYS A 99 -0.40 -17.45 -43.82
N LEU A 100 -0.17 -17.00 -45.06
CA LEU A 100 -1.22 -16.56 -45.99
C LEU A 100 -0.65 -16.60 -47.40
N GLN A 101 -0.48 -17.80 -47.92
CA GLN A 101 -0.58 -18.11 -49.34
C GLN A 101 -1.27 -19.48 -49.42
N ILE A 102 -2.60 -19.49 -49.31
CA ILE A 102 -3.39 -20.59 -49.87
C ILE A 102 -3.47 -20.31 -51.37
N VAL A 103 -3.05 -21.33 -52.11
CA VAL A 103 -2.93 -21.44 -53.56
C VAL A 103 -4.25 -21.08 -54.26
N ALA A 104 -4.08 -20.52 -55.46
CA ALA A 104 -5.09 -20.16 -56.46
C ALA A 104 -6.13 -21.25 -56.75
#